data_AF-A0A9D6UTM7-F1
#
_entry.id   AF-A0A9D6UTM7-F1
#
_cell.length_a   1.000
_cell.length_b   1.000
_cell.length_c   1.000
_cell.angle_alpha   90.00
_cell.angle_beta   90.00
_cell.angle_gamma   90.00
#
_symmetry.space_group_name_H-M   'P 1'
#
loop_
_entity.id
_entity.type
_entity.pdbx_description
1 polymer ?
#
loop_
_entity_poly.entity_id
_entity_poly.type
_entity_poly.pdbx_seq_one_letter_code
_entity_poly.pdbx_strand_id
1 'polypeptide(L)'
;MKTKDMELPRFKSESEEAEWWASPAGREYVKRKSRELKERGVKPAGSGLVAKLNKRKSVQIAIRLPEGDLERAREVAGTKGIGYQTLIKMLVREGLERERRRR
;
A
#
# COMPACT_ATOMS: atom_id res chain seq x y z
N MET A 1 16.62 -30.36 9.32
CA MET A 1 16.26 -29.59 10.54
C MET A 1 14.76 -29.72 10.74
N LYS A 2 14.31 -30.19 11.91
CA LYS A 2 12.88 -30.44 12.19
C LYS A 2 12.12 -29.12 12.13
N THR A 3 11.22 -28.96 11.16
CA THR A 3 10.27 -27.84 11.11
C THR A 3 9.30 -28.03 12.27
N LYS A 4 9.57 -27.35 13.38
CA LYS A 4 8.62 -27.27 14.48
C LYS A 4 7.42 -26.53 13.93
N ASP A 5 6.33 -27.25 13.66
CA ASP A 5 5.08 -26.62 13.27
C ASP A 5 4.69 -25.65 14.38
N MET A 6 4.87 -24.36 14.11
CA MET A 6 4.31 -23.31 14.97
C MET A 6 2.81 -23.34 14.76
N GLU A 7 2.13 -24.15 15.56
CA GLU A 7 0.68 -24.09 15.70
C GLU A 7 0.29 -22.75 16.32
N LEU A 8 -0.85 -22.19 15.87
CA LEU A 8 -1.37 -20.94 16.43
C LEU A 8 -1.75 -21.21 17.91
N PRO A 9 -1.25 -20.42 18.87
CA PRO A 9 -1.59 -20.62 20.27
C PRO A 9 -3.09 -20.38 20.50
N ARG A 10 -3.65 -21.03 21.53
CA ARG A 10 -4.98 -20.66 22.02
C ARG A 10 -4.85 -19.49 22.99
N PHE A 11 -5.44 -18.36 22.64
CA PHE A 11 -5.45 -17.18 23.49
C PHE A 11 -6.62 -17.23 24.48
N LYS A 12 -6.40 -16.77 25.69
CA LYS A 12 -7.43 -16.65 26.73
C LYS A 12 -8.13 -15.28 26.68
N SER A 13 -7.51 -14.28 26.05
CA SER A 13 -8.07 -12.93 25.87
C SER A 13 -7.55 -12.25 24.59
N GLU A 14 -8.25 -11.21 24.14
CA GLU A 14 -7.82 -10.38 22.99
C GLU A 14 -6.50 -9.66 23.24
N SER A 15 -6.24 -9.25 24.50
CA SER A 15 -4.99 -8.57 24.86
C SER A 15 -3.79 -9.50 24.74
N GLU A 16 -3.92 -10.76 25.17
CA GLU A 16 -2.89 -11.78 25.02
C GLU A 16 -2.60 -12.07 23.54
N GLU A 17 -3.64 -12.12 22.72
CA GLU A 17 -3.49 -12.25 21.28
C GLU A 17 -2.72 -11.07 20.67
N ALA A 18 -3.08 -9.83 21.04
CA ALA A 18 -2.41 -8.63 20.55
C ALA A 18 -0.93 -8.59 20.94
N GLU A 19 -0.60 -8.92 22.19
CA GLU A 19 0.78 -9.02 22.66
C GLU A 19 1.56 -10.12 21.91
N TRP A 20 0.92 -11.25 21.65
CA TRP A 20 1.53 -12.32 20.88
C TRP A 20 1.81 -11.92 19.43
N TRP A 21 0.88 -11.21 18.77
CA TRP A 21 1.10 -10.67 17.43
C TRP A 21 2.22 -9.64 17.39
N ALA A 22 2.36 -8.82 18.45
CA ALA A 22 3.44 -7.85 18.59
C ALA A 22 4.79 -8.49 18.96
N SER A 23 4.81 -9.76 19.37
CA SER A 23 6.01 -10.49 19.75
C SER A 23 6.86 -10.95 18.54
N PRO A 24 8.15 -11.31 18.76
CA PRO A 24 8.96 -11.95 17.72
C PRO A 24 8.35 -13.24 17.15
N ALA A 25 7.64 -14.01 17.98
CA ALA A 25 7.02 -15.27 17.57
C ALA A 25 5.85 -15.04 16.59
N GLY A 26 4.99 -14.05 16.86
CA GLY A 26 3.93 -13.64 15.94
C GLY A 26 4.49 -13.17 14.58
N ARG A 27 5.57 -12.38 14.61
CA ARG A 27 6.27 -11.94 13.38
C ARG A 27 6.85 -13.10 12.56
N GLU A 28 7.49 -14.07 13.23
CA GLU A 28 8.01 -15.29 12.61
C GLU A 28 6.89 -16.13 11.97
N TYR A 29 5.77 -16.29 12.67
CA TYR A 29 4.59 -17.01 12.19
C TYR A 29 4.06 -16.45 10.86
N VAL A 30 3.86 -15.12 10.79
CA VAL A 30 3.38 -14.44 9.57
C VAL A 30 4.36 -14.62 8.42
N LYS A 31 5.67 -14.48 8.68
CA LYS A 31 6.71 -14.67 7.66
C LYS A 31 6.70 -16.09 7.08
N ARG A 32 6.59 -17.10 7.94
CA ARG A 32 6.51 -18.51 7.52
C ARG A 32 5.26 -18.77 6.68
N LYS A 33 4.09 -18.32 7.16
CA LYS A 33 2.82 -18.47 6.42
C LYS A 33 2.86 -17.77 5.07
N SER A 34 3.45 -16.59 4.99
CA SER A 34 3.66 -15.88 3.72
C SER A 34 4.56 -16.67 2.76
N ARG A 35 5.62 -17.31 3.26
CA ARG A 35 6.50 -18.18 2.45
C ARG A 35 5.78 -19.44 1.97
N GLU A 36 5.04 -20.13 2.84
CA GLU A 36 4.23 -21.30 2.49
C GLU A 36 3.21 -20.97 1.39
N LEU A 37 2.54 -19.81 1.47
CA LEU A 37 1.59 -19.35 0.44
C LEU A 37 2.29 -19.08 -0.90
N LYS A 38 3.48 -18.47 -0.87
CA LYS A 38 4.29 -18.24 -2.08
C LYS A 38 4.74 -19.54 -2.73
N GLU A 39 5.21 -20.51 -1.94
CA GLU A 39 5.62 -21.84 -2.41
C GLU A 39 4.46 -22.61 -3.04
N ARG A 40 3.24 -22.44 -2.50
CA ARG A 40 2.00 -23.00 -3.06
C ARG A 40 1.46 -22.24 -4.28
N GLY A 41 2.17 -21.21 -4.76
CA GLY A 41 1.75 -20.38 -5.89
C GLY A 41 0.54 -19.49 -5.60
N VAL A 42 0.12 -19.37 -4.34
CA VAL A 42 -0.98 -18.50 -3.93
C VAL A 42 -0.46 -17.08 -3.94
N LYS A 43 -0.88 -16.30 -4.94
CA LYS A 43 -0.59 -14.87 -4.97
C LYS A 43 -1.22 -14.23 -3.74
N PRO A 44 -0.49 -13.39 -2.98
CA PRO A 44 -1.08 -12.69 -1.85
C PRO A 44 -2.31 -11.94 -2.34
N ALA A 45 -3.47 -12.31 -1.81
CA ALA A 45 -4.72 -11.64 -2.07
C ALA A 45 -4.69 -10.29 -1.33
N GLY A 46 -3.93 -9.34 -1.88
CA GLY A 46 -4.15 -7.94 -1.56
C GLY A 46 -5.59 -7.57 -1.93
N SER A 47 -6.09 -6.46 -1.37
CA SER A 47 -7.42 -5.97 -1.70
C SER A 47 -7.65 -5.97 -3.22
N GLY A 48 -8.74 -6.60 -3.66
CA GLY A 48 -9.11 -6.63 -5.08
C GLY A 48 -9.25 -5.22 -5.67
N LEU A 49 -9.56 -4.23 -4.84
CA LEU A 49 -9.56 -2.81 -5.19
C LEU A 49 -8.15 -2.29 -5.48
N VAL A 50 -7.17 -2.61 -4.62
CA VAL A 50 -5.75 -2.26 -4.82
C VAL A 50 -5.21 -2.93 -6.08
N ALA A 51 -5.55 -4.21 -6.29
CA ALA A 51 -5.18 -4.93 -7.51
C ALA A 51 -5.77 -4.29 -8.77
N LYS A 52 -7.02 -3.81 -8.74
CA LYS A 52 -7.64 -3.07 -9.85
C LYS A 52 -7.02 -1.69 -10.06
N LEU A 53 -6.63 -1.00 -8.98
CA LEU A 53 -5.98 0.32 -9.07
C LEU A 53 -4.60 0.23 -9.74
N ASN A 54 -3.84 -0.82 -9.42
CA ASN A 54 -2.50 -1.08 -9.95
C ASN A 54 -2.47 -1.53 -11.42
N LYS A 55 -3.62 -1.85 -12.03
CA LYS A 55 -3.70 -2.28 -13.44
C LYS A 55 -3.62 -1.14 -14.45
N ARG A 56 -3.66 0.13 -14.02
CA ARG A 56 -3.61 1.26 -14.95
C ARG A 56 -2.16 1.48 -15.41
N LYS A 57 -1.89 1.24 -16.70
CA LYS A 57 -0.60 1.53 -17.31
C LYS A 57 -0.32 3.03 -17.22
N SER A 58 0.83 3.40 -16.67
CA SER A 58 1.34 4.77 -16.64
C SER A 58 2.53 4.89 -17.59
N VAL A 59 2.61 5.98 -18.34
CA VAL A 59 3.78 6.34 -19.14
C VAL A 59 4.63 7.33 -18.35
N GLN A 60 5.94 7.10 -18.31
CA GLN A 60 6.88 8.05 -17.70
C GLN A 60 7.13 9.18 -18.69
N ILE A 61 6.88 10.41 -18.25
CA ILE A 61 7.11 11.62 -19.02
C ILE A 61 7.87 12.62 -18.16
N ALA A 62 8.73 13.43 -18.78
CA ALA A 62 9.36 14.57 -18.14
C ALA A 62 8.53 15.83 -18.44
N ILE A 63 8.12 16.55 -17.40
CA ILE A 63 7.43 17.83 -17.50
C ILE A 63 8.23 18.84 -16.69
N ARG A 64 8.42 20.05 -17.24
CA ARG A 64 8.99 21.18 -16.49
C ARG A 64 7.87 21.91 -15.77
N LEU A 65 8.05 22.11 -14.47
CA LEU A 65 7.13 22.87 -13.62
C LEU A 65 7.93 23.99 -12.93
N PRO A 66 7.33 25.18 -12.73
CA PRO A 66 7.93 26.22 -11.92
C PRO A 66 8.25 25.70 -10.50
N GLU A 67 9.34 26.17 -9.92
CA GLU A 67 9.78 25.73 -8.59
C GLU A 67 8.74 26.03 -7.50
N GLY A 68 8.18 27.24 -7.49
CA GLY A 68 7.15 27.63 -6.53
C GLY A 68 5.87 26.76 -6.59
N ASP A 69 5.52 26.26 -7.78
CA ASP A 69 4.38 25.35 -7.93
C ASP A 69 4.68 23.96 -7.32
N LEU A 70 5.93 23.50 -7.44
CA LEU A 70 6.38 22.25 -6.82
C LEU A 70 6.41 22.36 -5.29
N GLU A 71 6.86 23.48 -4.75
CA GLU A 71 6.85 23.75 -3.31
C GLU A 71 5.41 23.75 -2.77
N ARG A 72 4.51 24.48 -3.42
CA ARG A 72 3.10 24.51 -3.04
C ARG A 72 2.45 23.13 -3.14
N ALA A 73 2.79 22.33 -4.14
CA ALA A 73 2.32 20.95 -4.25
C ALA A 73 2.82 20.09 -3.07
N ARG A 74 4.06 20.29 -2.60
CA ARG A 74 4.59 19.57 -1.43
C ARG A 74 3.84 19.93 -0.15
N GLU A 75 3.57 21.22 0.09
CA GLU A 75 2.81 21.68 1.26
C GLU A 75 1.39 21.09 1.30
N VAL A 76 0.69 21.15 0.18
CA VAL A 76 -0.68 20.60 0.06
C VAL A 76 -0.67 19.09 0.23
N ALA A 77 0.33 18.40 -0.32
CA ALA A 77 0.47 16.96 -0.18
C ALA A 77 0.75 16.55 1.28
N GLY A 78 1.62 17.30 1.97
CA GLY A 78 1.91 17.12 3.39
C GLY A 78 0.67 17.28 4.27
N THR A 79 -0.11 18.34 4.03
CA THR A 79 -1.39 18.58 4.74
C THR A 79 -2.39 17.44 4.53
N LYS A 80 -2.37 16.80 3.36
CA LYS A 80 -3.26 15.68 3.00
C LYS A 80 -2.71 14.30 3.39
N GLY A 81 -1.49 14.22 3.92
CA GLY A 81 -0.84 12.94 4.25
C GLY A 81 -0.56 12.06 3.02
N ILE A 82 -0.39 12.65 1.84
CA ILE A 82 -0.10 11.92 0.59
C ILE A 82 1.24 12.37 -0.01
N GLY A 83 1.84 11.55 -0.87
CA GLY A 83 3.07 11.94 -1.58
C GLY A 83 2.81 13.05 -2.63
N TYR A 84 3.77 13.96 -2.82
CA TYR A 84 3.62 15.07 -3.78
C TYR A 84 3.34 14.58 -5.21
N GLN A 85 3.98 13.49 -5.64
CA GLN A 85 3.73 12.89 -6.96
C GLN A 85 2.30 12.37 -7.10
N THR A 86 1.73 11.84 -6.01
CA THR A 86 0.33 11.39 -5.98
C THR A 86 -0.61 12.58 -6.14
N LEU A 87 -0.35 13.67 -5.41
CA LEU A 87 -1.13 14.90 -5.56
C LEU A 87 -1.08 15.43 -7.01
N ILE A 88 0.11 15.52 -7.62
CA ILE A 88 0.25 15.97 -9.01
C ILE A 88 -0.57 15.09 -9.96
N LYS A 89 -0.49 13.77 -9.83
CA LYS A 89 -1.29 12.83 -10.66
C LYS A 89 -2.80 13.03 -10.48
N MET A 90 -3.25 13.32 -9.26
CA MET A 90 -4.67 13.61 -8.99
C MET A 90 -5.10 14.92 -9.66
N LEU A 91 -4.32 16.00 -9.50
CA LEU A 91 -4.61 17.31 -10.10
C LEU A 91 -4.68 17.25 -11.63
N VAL A 92 -3.78 16.51 -12.28
CA VAL A 92 -3.82 16.30 -13.74
C VAL A 92 -5.12 15.61 -14.15
N ARG A 93 -5.53 14.55 -13.44
CA ARG A 93 -6.78 13.84 -13.72
C ARG A 93 -7.99 14.76 -13.54
N GLU A 94 -8.06 15.48 -12.43
CA GLU A 94 -9.15 16.42 -12.15
C GLU A 94 -9.20 17.56 -13.16
N GLY A 95 -8.04 18.06 -13.60
CA GLY A 95 -7.91 19.02 -14.70
C GLY A 95 -8.55 18.50 -15.98
N LEU A 96 -8.20 17.28 -16.41
CA LEU A 96 -8.76 16.65 -17.61
C LEU A 96 -10.27 16.41 -17.51
N GLU A 97 -10.75 15.99 -16.34
CA GLU A 97 -12.19 15.80 -16.09
C GLU A 97 -12.97 17.12 -16.16
N ARG A 98 -12.39 18.21 -15.61
CA ARG A 98 -12.97 19.56 -15.72
C ARG A 98 -13.04 20.03 -17.16
N GLU A 99 -11.97 19.86 -17.93
CA GLU A 99 -11.95 20.23 -19.35
C GLU A 99 -12.93 19.40 -20.18
N ARG A 100 -13.08 18.10 -19.88
CA ARG A 100 -14.08 17.26 -20.53
C ARG A 100 -15.51 17.73 -20.28
N ARG A 101 -15.82 18.21 -19.07
CA ARG A 101 -17.16 18.71 -18.71
C ARG A 101 -17.49 20.08 -19.30
N ARG A 102 -16.48 20.85 -19.71
CA ARG A 102 -16.65 22.15 -20.35
C ARG A 102 -16.92 22.05 -21.85
N ARG A 103 -16.65 20.89 -22.45
CA ARG A 103 -17.04 20.52 -23.81
C ARG A 103 -18.38 19.82 -23.79
#